data_AF-A0A2X1NE70-F1
#
_entry.id   AF-A0A2X1NE70-F1
#
_cell.length_a   1.000
_cell.length_b   1.000
_cell.length_c   1.000
_cell.angle_alpha   90.00
_cell.angle_beta   90.00
_cell.angle_gamma   90.00
#
_symmetry.space_group_name_H-M   'P 1'
#
loop_
_entity.id
_entity.type
_entity.pdbx_description
1 polymer ?
#
loop_
_entity_poly.entity_id
_entity_poly.type
_entity_poly.pdbx_seq_one_letter_code
_entity_poly.pdbx_strand_id
1 'polypeptide(L)' 'MNQRNASMTVIGAGSYGTALAITLARNGHEVVLWGHDPEHIANA' A
#
# COMPACT_ATOMS: atom_id res chain seq x y z
N MET A 1 10.59 18.95 11.71
CA MET A 1 9.30 18.43 11.17
C MET A 1 9.12 17.04 11.76
N ASN A 2 8.19 16.87 12.71
CA ASN A 2 7.98 15.57 13.38
C ASN A 2 7.30 14.61 12.40
N GLN A 3 8.09 13.83 11.67
CA GLN A 3 7.56 12.74 10.87
C GLN A 3 7.07 11.65 11.82
N ARG A 4 5.75 11.56 12.00
CA ARG A 4 5.15 10.39 12.65
C ARG A 4 5.28 9.24 11.66
N ASN A 5 6.12 8.25 11.96
CA ASN A 5 6.14 6.98 11.25
C ASN A 5 4.79 6.29 11.48
N ALA A 6 3.86 6.51 10.56
CA ALA A 6 2.61 5.78 10.50
C ALA A 6 2.79 4.63 9.52
N SER A 7 2.94 3.41 10.04
CA SER A 7 2.88 2.20 9.22
C SER A 7 1.41 1.93 8.89
N MET A 8 1.09 1.88 7.59
CA MET A 8 -0.27 1.72 7.09
C MET A 8 -0.40 0.40 6.33
N THR A 9 -1.54 -0.28 6.45
CA THR A 9 -1.84 -1.48 5.66
C THR A 9 -3.06 -1.25 4.80
N VAL A 10 -2.93 -1.49 3.50
CA VAL A 10 -4.04 -1.46 2.54
C VAL A 10 -4.51 -2.89 2.31
N ILE A 11 -5.77 -3.16 2.68
CA ILE A 11 -6.39 -4.48 2.52
C ILE A 11 -7.17 -4.47 1.21
N GLY A 12 -6.68 -5.22 0.22
CA GLY A 12 -7.28 -5.37 -1.10
C GLY A 12 -6.47 -4.68 -2.21
N ALA A 13 -5.80 -5.47 -3.03
CA ALA A 13 -5.04 -5.01 -4.20
C ALA A 13 -5.91 -4.80 -5.45
N GLY A 14 -7.11 -4.22 -5.30
CA GLY A 14 -7.87 -3.74 -6.45
C GLY A 14 -7.26 -2.47 -7.04
N SER A 15 -7.78 -1.99 -8.18
CA SER A 15 -7.28 -0.77 -8.85
C SER A 15 -7.09 0.43 -7.93
N TYR A 16 -8.07 0.68 -7.05
CA TYR A 16 -8.01 1.76 -6.08
C TYR A 16 -7.04 1.48 -4.92
N GLY A 17 -7.03 0.26 -4.39
CA GLY A 17 -6.15 -0.11 -3.28
C GLY A 17 -4.68 -0.03 -3.66
N THR A 18 -4.33 -0.52 -4.85
CA THR A 18 -2.98 -0.40 -5.41
C THR A 18 -2.59 1.07 -5.64
N ALA A 19 -3.47 1.87 -6.27
CA ALA A 19 -3.21 3.30 -6.49
C ALA A 19 -3.02 4.08 -5.17
N LEU A 20 -3.82 3.76 -4.15
CA LEU A 20 -3.71 4.36 -2.82
C LEU A 20 -2.39 3.95 -2.14
N ALA A 21 -2.04 2.66 -2.16
CA ALA A 21 -0.78 2.17 -1.59
C ALA A 21 0.43 2.84 -2.25
N ILE A 22 0.44 2.95 -3.58
CA ILE A 22 1.48 3.64 -4.35
C ILE A 22 1.56 5.12 -3.96
N THR A 23 0.42 5.79 -3.82
CA THR A 23 0.37 7.22 -3.45
C THR A 23 0.96 7.45 -2.07
N LEU A 24 0.59 6.62 -1.10
CA LEU A 24 1.11 6.70 0.27
C LEU A 24 2.62 6.39 0.32
N ALA A 25 3.08 5.36 -0.39
CA ALA A 25 4.49 5.02 -0.50
C ALA A 25 5.31 6.16 -1.14
N ARG A 26 4.78 6.80 -2.20
CA ARG A 26 5.41 7.96 -2.84
C ARG A 26 5.51 9.18 -1.93
N ASN A 27 4.57 9.32 -0.98
CA ASN A 27 4.62 10.36 0.04
C ASN A 27 5.60 10.04 1.19
N GLY A 28 6.37 8.95 1.10
CA GLY A 28 7.39 8.57 2.07
C GLY A 28 6.85 7.80 3.28
N HIS A 29 5.62 7.31 3.21
CA HIS A 29 5.06 6.48 4.26
C HIS A 29 5.35 4.99 4.02
N GLU A 30 5.63 4.27 5.11
CA GLU A 30 5.72 2.82 5.07
C GLU A 30 4.31 2.23 4.92
N VAL A 31 4.07 1.55 3.79
CA VAL A 31 2.78 0.94 3.47
C VAL A 31 2.94 -0.52 3.08
N VAL A 32 2.08 -1.37 3.63
CA VAL A 32 1.94 -2.77 3.25
C VAL A 32 0.67 -2.92 2.43
N LEU A 33 0.77 -3.49 1.23
CA LEU A 33 -0.40 -3.90 0.43
C LEU A 33 -0.66 -5.39 0.66
N TRP A 34 -1.88 -5.72 1.09
CA TRP A 34 -2.30 -7.09 1.31
C TRP A 34 -3.39 -7.49 0.31
N GLY A 35 -3.31 -8.73 -0.19
CA GLY A 35 -4.35 -9.34 -0.99
C GLY A 35 -4.39 -10.85 -0.75
N HIS A 36 -5.55 -11.43 -1.02
CA HIS A 36 -5.79 -12.84 -0.82
C HIS A 36 -5.08 -13.72 -1.86
N ASP A 37 -5.04 -13.26 -3.11
CA ASP A 37 -4.42 -13.98 -4.22
C ASP A 37 -2.96 -13.54 -4.41
N PRO A 38 -1.98 -14.43 -4.18
CA PRO A 38 -0.57 -14.11 -4.34
C PRO A 38 -0.16 -13.83 -5.79
N GLU A 39 -0.81 -14.44 -6.79
CA GLU A 39 -0.51 -14.15 -8.21
C GLU A 39 -0.96 -12.74 -8.57
N HIS A 40 -2.13 -12.33 -8.07
CA HIS A 40 -2.64 -10.97 -8.24
C HIS A 40 -1.74 -9.93 -7.56
N ILE A 41 -1.23 -10.22 -6.36
CA ILE A 41 -0.31 -9.34 -5.63
C ILE A 41 1.05 -9.20 -6.32
N ALA A 42 1.57 -10.26 -6.93
CA ALA A 42 2.85 -10.21 -7.64
C ALA A 42 2.80 -9.33 -8.91
N ASN A 43 1.61 -9.10 -9.46
CA ASN A 43 1.39 -8.33 -10.70
C ASN A 43 0.77 -6.94 -10.46
N ALA A 44 0.52 -6.55 -9.19
CA ALA A 44 -0.09 -5.27 -8.81
C ALA A 44 0.95 -4.15 -8.62
#